data_AF-A0A453LQS7-F1
#
_entry.id   AF-A0A453LQS7-F1
#
_cell.length_a   1.000
_cell.length_b   1.000
_cell.length_c   1.000
_cell.angle_alpha   90.00
_cell.angle_beta   90.00
_cell.angle_gamma   90.00
#
_symmetry.space_group_name_H-M   'P 1'
#
loop_
_entity.id
_entity.type
_entity.pdbx_description
1 polymer ?
#
loop_
_entity_poly.entity_id
_entity_poly.type
_entity_poly.pdbx_seq_one_letter_code
_entity_poly.pdbx_strand_id
1 'polypeptide(L)'
;QRSTYERPWQPSSRSVTRSARTARRPCSQSARRTRRAPCSRTTTPTITSASPTASTTPTSRTSSRESVRPCKNSGIERRYAHLDEELLGAHPDFSDRALPTLDARIDIASSAVPVLAASAAAKAIAEWGRPAADVTHLVFSTYSAWKAPSGDLHLASLLGLRPTVSRTILSLNGCSGGGRALQLAKELAENNRGARVLVACSELTLIAFYGPQEGRLDTILGHGIFGDGAGAVIVGADPVNCIERPLFEMVFATQTTIPETEDEITMRLMKGGLDFHVSIRVPKLLKSNISSAV
;
A
#
# COMPACT_ATOMS: atom_id res chain seq x y z
N GLN A 1 9.50 -39.06 -49.64
CA GLN A 1 10.12 -39.14 -48.31
C GLN A 1 9.45 -38.11 -47.40
N ARG A 2 8.89 -38.60 -46.28
CA ARG A 2 8.51 -37.93 -45.02
C ARG A 2 7.67 -36.63 -45.06
N SER A 3 6.37 -36.86 -44.96
CA SER A 3 5.42 -36.06 -44.18
C SER A 3 5.52 -36.48 -42.71
N THR A 4 5.55 -35.50 -41.78
CA THR A 4 5.16 -35.59 -40.36
C THR A 4 5.19 -34.17 -39.78
N TYR A 5 4.36 -33.70 -38.85
CA TYR A 5 3.05 -34.09 -38.30
C TYR A 5 2.80 -32.99 -37.23
N GLU A 6 1.93 -32.01 -37.45
CA GLU A 6 1.47 -31.12 -36.38
C GLU A 6 0.23 -31.74 -35.73
N ARG A 7 0.27 -31.98 -34.42
CA ARG A 7 -0.93 -32.28 -33.61
C ARG A 7 -1.26 -31.07 -32.74
N PRO A 8 -2.49 -30.55 -32.78
CA PRO A 8 -2.96 -29.60 -31.78
C PRO A 8 -3.22 -30.31 -30.45
N TRP A 9 -2.82 -29.65 -29.37
CA TRP A 9 -3.03 -30.05 -27.97
C TRP A 9 -4.51 -29.85 -27.60
N GLN A 10 -5.21 -30.93 -27.22
CA GLN A 10 -6.54 -30.86 -26.61
C GLN A 10 -6.45 -31.16 -25.11
N PRO A 11 -7.01 -30.33 -24.23
CA PRO A 11 -7.08 -30.66 -22.81
C PRO A 11 -8.25 -31.62 -22.55
N SER A 12 -7.94 -32.79 -22.00
CA SER A 12 -8.92 -33.69 -21.41
C SER A 12 -8.99 -33.44 -19.91
N SER A 13 -10.15 -33.01 -19.40
CA SER A 13 -10.41 -32.94 -17.96
C SER A 13 -11.50 -33.96 -17.61
N ARG A 14 -11.08 -35.14 -17.13
CA ARG A 14 -11.95 -36.05 -16.40
C ARG A 14 -12.10 -35.53 -14.97
N SER A 15 -13.33 -35.23 -14.59
CA SER A 15 -13.74 -34.92 -13.22
C SER A 15 -13.60 -36.15 -12.33
N VAL A 16 -12.79 -36.06 -11.27
CA VAL A 16 -12.82 -37.01 -10.15
C VAL A 16 -13.19 -36.22 -8.90
N THR A 17 -14.48 -36.24 -8.56
CA THR A 17 -14.99 -35.77 -7.27
C THR A 17 -14.74 -36.85 -6.22
N ARG A 18 -13.95 -36.54 -5.19
CA ARG A 18 -13.84 -37.38 -4.00
C ARG A 18 -14.18 -36.55 -2.77
N SER A 19 -15.43 -36.70 -2.34
CA SER A 19 -15.96 -36.20 -1.08
C SER A 19 -15.33 -36.98 0.08
N ALA A 20 -14.72 -36.26 1.02
CA ALA A 20 -14.28 -36.82 2.30
C ALA A 20 -14.92 -36.03 3.44
N ARG A 21 -16.06 -36.52 3.92
CA ARG A 21 -16.63 -36.20 5.23
C ARG A 21 -15.64 -36.65 6.32
N THR A 22 -15.29 -35.75 7.25
CA THR A 22 -14.77 -36.16 8.56
C THR A 22 -15.48 -35.41 9.68
N ALA A 23 -15.82 -36.17 10.71
CA ALA A 23 -16.74 -35.85 11.77
C ALA A 23 -16.15 -34.90 12.81
N ARG A 24 -16.97 -33.97 13.29
CA ARG A 24 -16.70 -33.11 14.44
C ARG A 24 -16.82 -33.93 15.73
N ARG A 25 -15.86 -33.76 16.64
CA ARG A 25 -16.01 -34.07 18.07
C ARG A 25 -15.91 -32.78 18.88
N PRO A 26 -16.82 -32.51 19.83
CA PRO A 26 -16.73 -31.34 20.70
C PRO A 26 -15.79 -31.62 21.88
N CYS A 27 -14.97 -30.64 22.25
CA CYS A 27 -14.20 -30.65 23.49
C CYS A 27 -14.84 -29.67 24.49
N SER A 28 -15.15 -30.18 25.69
CA SER A 28 -15.86 -29.50 26.76
C SER A 28 -14.89 -28.84 27.77
N GLN A 29 -15.21 -27.59 28.11
CA GLN A 29 -15.05 -26.88 29.40
C GLN A 29 -13.71 -26.95 30.17
N SER A 30 -13.16 -25.78 30.52
CA SER A 30 -13.33 -25.22 31.88
C SER A 30 -12.85 -23.77 31.96
N ALA A 31 -13.67 -22.92 32.58
CA ALA A 31 -13.37 -21.53 32.88
C ALA A 31 -12.77 -21.42 34.29
N ARG A 32 -11.68 -20.68 34.44
CA ARG A 32 -11.23 -20.16 35.75
C ARG A 32 -11.06 -18.64 35.69
N ARG A 33 -11.95 -17.98 36.42
CA ARG A 33 -11.95 -16.56 36.76
C ARG A 33 -10.83 -16.28 37.76
N THR A 34 -9.98 -15.29 37.49
CA THR A 34 -9.19 -14.60 38.52
C THR A 34 -9.36 -13.09 38.38
N ARG A 35 -9.49 -12.42 39.53
CA ARG A 35 -9.93 -11.02 39.69
C ARG A 35 -8.80 -10.02 39.41
N ARG A 36 -9.22 -8.81 39.00
CA ARG A 36 -8.45 -7.57 38.80
C ARG A 36 -7.73 -7.08 40.07
N ALA A 37 -6.64 -6.33 39.86
CA ALA A 37 -6.17 -5.24 40.73
C ALA A 37 -5.92 -3.96 39.89
N PRO A 38 -6.12 -2.74 40.43
CA PRO A 38 -6.13 -1.49 39.66
C PRO A 38 -4.73 -0.86 39.57
N CYS A 39 -4.39 -0.29 38.41
CA CYS A 39 -3.18 0.52 38.24
C CYS A 39 -3.55 2.00 38.11
N SER A 40 -2.76 2.81 38.80
CA SER A 40 -2.94 4.22 39.15
C SER A 40 -2.95 5.19 37.97
N ARG A 41 -3.69 6.29 38.16
CA ARG A 41 -3.73 7.47 37.29
C ARG A 41 -2.35 8.11 37.17
N THR A 42 -1.88 8.29 35.93
CA THR A 42 -0.72 9.14 35.63
C THR A 42 -1.23 10.42 34.96
N THR A 43 -0.80 11.54 35.51
CA THR A 43 -1.15 12.92 35.19
C THR A 43 -0.57 13.34 33.84
N THR A 44 -1.40 13.88 32.95
CA THR A 44 -0.98 14.50 31.68
C THR A 44 -0.53 15.94 31.93
N PRO A 45 0.66 16.38 31.50
CA PRO A 45 1.00 17.79 31.52
C PRO A 45 0.44 18.51 30.28
N THR A 46 -0.32 19.57 30.54
CA THR A 46 -0.84 20.53 29.56
C THR A 46 0.30 21.37 29.00
N ILE A 47 0.50 21.36 27.67
CA ILE A 47 1.40 22.29 26.98
C ILE A 47 0.57 23.40 26.36
N THR A 48 0.78 24.62 26.85
CA THR A 48 0.17 25.87 26.38
C THR A 48 0.72 26.23 25.00
N SER A 49 -0.16 26.46 24.02
CA SER A 49 0.21 26.93 22.69
C SER A 49 0.62 28.41 22.71
N ALA A 50 1.84 28.72 22.29
CA ALA A 50 2.25 30.08 21.91
C ALA A 50 2.10 30.25 20.39
N SER A 51 1.38 31.30 19.97
CA SER A 51 1.18 31.64 18.56
C SER A 51 2.44 32.25 17.94
N PRO A 52 2.91 31.81 16.75
CA PRO A 52 3.96 32.52 16.03
C PRO A 52 3.37 33.66 15.20
N THR A 53 3.96 34.84 15.37
CA THR A 53 3.80 36.04 14.55
C THR A 53 4.18 35.78 13.09
N ALA A 54 3.31 36.18 12.16
CA ALA A 54 3.51 36.05 10.72
C ALA A 54 4.67 36.94 10.23
N SER A 55 5.69 36.35 9.61
CA SER A 55 6.67 37.04 8.77
C SER A 55 6.22 36.96 7.31
N THR A 56 5.82 38.09 6.74
CA THR A 56 5.40 38.23 5.34
C THR A 56 6.59 38.40 4.39
N THR A 57 6.92 37.36 3.63
CA THR A 57 7.64 37.46 2.35
C THR A 57 6.60 37.44 1.22
N PRO A 58 6.71 38.29 0.18
CA PRO A 58 5.66 38.45 -0.81
C PRO A 58 5.68 37.30 -1.84
N THR A 59 4.97 36.20 -1.57
CA THR A 59 4.52 35.28 -2.61
C THR A 59 3.37 35.92 -3.39
N SER A 60 3.41 35.86 -4.72
CA SER A 60 2.35 36.37 -5.60
C SER A 60 0.96 35.91 -5.15
N ARG A 61 0.04 36.86 -4.91
CA ARG A 61 -1.32 36.63 -4.35
C ARG A 61 -2.20 35.69 -5.20
N THR A 62 -1.80 35.35 -6.42
CA THR A 62 -2.51 34.48 -7.35
C THR A 62 -2.26 32.99 -7.09
N SER A 63 -1.00 32.56 -6.83
CA SER A 63 -0.69 31.13 -6.62
C SER A 63 -1.27 30.56 -5.32
N SER A 64 -1.47 31.42 -4.32
CA SER A 64 -2.04 31.04 -3.03
C SER A 64 -3.56 30.83 -3.06
N ARG A 65 -4.28 31.34 -4.06
CA ARG A 65 -5.75 31.14 -4.16
C ARG A 65 -6.11 29.87 -4.91
N GLU A 66 -5.35 29.52 -5.93
CA GLU A 66 -5.58 28.32 -6.75
C GLU A 66 -5.26 27.03 -6.00
N SER A 67 -4.23 27.03 -5.14
CA SER A 67 -3.88 25.88 -4.30
C SER A 67 -4.86 25.63 -3.14
N VAL A 68 -5.50 26.68 -2.61
CA VAL A 68 -6.39 26.60 -1.43
C VAL A 68 -7.75 25.99 -1.75
N ARG A 69 -8.29 26.18 -2.96
CA ARG A 69 -9.64 25.70 -3.30
C ARG A 69 -9.73 24.17 -3.40
N PRO A 70 -8.79 23.45 -4.04
CA PRO A 70 -8.78 21.99 -4.05
C PRO A 70 -8.57 21.39 -2.66
N CYS A 71 -7.72 22.01 -1.82
CA CYS A 71 -7.53 21.56 -0.44
C CYS A 71 -8.83 21.62 0.38
N LYS A 72 -9.62 22.70 0.25
CA LYS A 72 -10.90 22.86 0.97
C LYS A 72 -11.98 21.85 0.53
N ASN A 73 -11.96 21.45 -0.73
CA ASN A 73 -12.96 20.54 -1.29
C ASN A 73 -12.51 19.07 -1.28
N SER A 74 -11.33 18.77 -0.74
CA SER A 74 -10.73 17.43 -0.74
C SER A 74 -11.40 16.45 0.23
N GLY A 75 -12.09 16.96 1.26
CA GLY A 75 -12.58 16.14 2.37
C GLY A 75 -11.46 15.65 3.32
N ILE A 76 -10.23 16.17 3.17
CA ILE A 76 -9.07 15.77 3.97
C ILE A 76 -8.85 16.78 5.11
N GLU A 77 -8.91 16.32 6.35
CA GLU A 77 -8.59 17.13 7.53
C GLU A 77 -7.07 17.24 7.74
N ARG A 78 -6.38 16.10 7.68
CA ARG A 78 -4.94 15.98 7.94
C ARG A 78 -4.29 14.91 7.07
N ARG A 79 -3.01 15.08 6.81
CA ARG A 79 -2.14 14.11 6.14
C ARG A 79 -0.83 13.98 6.90
N TYR A 80 -0.22 12.81 6.76
CA TYR A 80 1.13 12.56 7.20
C TYR A 80 2.05 12.66 5.97
N ALA A 81 3.22 13.23 6.16
CA ALA A 81 4.25 13.32 5.13
C ALA A 81 5.61 13.09 5.80
N HIS A 82 6.43 12.25 5.20
CA HIS A 82 7.84 12.09 5.54
C HIS A 82 8.65 13.31 5.10
N LEU A 83 8.17 14.01 4.07
CA LEU A 83 8.68 15.30 3.66
C LEU A 83 8.31 16.36 4.72
N ASP A 84 9.32 16.91 5.39
CA ASP A 84 9.20 18.00 6.36
C ASP A 84 10.06 19.21 5.96
N GLU A 85 10.02 20.26 6.79
CA GLU A 85 10.77 21.51 6.54
C GLU A 85 12.29 21.30 6.57
N GLU A 86 12.79 20.37 7.38
CA GLU A 86 14.21 20.05 7.45
C GLU A 86 14.70 19.40 6.15
N LEU A 87 13.96 18.38 5.67
CA LEU A 87 14.28 17.68 4.43
C LEU A 87 14.19 18.62 3.22
N LEU A 88 13.20 19.51 3.19
CA LEU A 88 13.08 20.54 2.15
C LEU A 88 14.18 21.60 2.23
N GLY A 89 14.63 21.95 3.44
CA GLY A 89 15.76 22.85 3.65
C GLY A 89 17.08 22.25 3.16
N ALA A 90 17.27 20.93 3.35
CA ALA A 90 18.42 20.19 2.85
C ALA A 90 18.38 19.96 1.32
N HIS A 91 17.18 19.88 0.75
CA HIS A 91 16.93 19.63 -0.68
C HIS A 91 15.99 20.68 -1.31
N PRO A 92 16.41 21.95 -1.40
CA PRO A 92 15.56 23.02 -1.95
C PRO A 92 15.22 22.79 -3.44
N ASP A 93 16.06 22.03 -4.14
CA ASP A 93 15.91 21.60 -5.52
C ASP A 93 14.72 20.66 -5.74
N PHE A 94 14.19 19.99 -4.71
CA PHE A 94 13.00 19.13 -4.84
C PHE A 94 11.73 19.89 -5.26
N SER A 95 11.72 21.21 -5.11
CA SER A 95 10.62 22.03 -5.60
C SER A 95 10.65 22.23 -7.13
N ASP A 96 11.81 22.07 -7.78
CA ASP A 96 11.95 22.32 -9.21
C ASP A 96 11.98 21.01 -10.01
N ARG A 97 10.92 20.80 -10.80
CA ARG A 97 10.77 19.63 -11.67
C ARG A 97 11.85 19.52 -12.76
N ALA A 98 12.46 20.63 -13.16
CA ALA A 98 13.47 20.64 -14.21
C ALA A 98 14.85 20.17 -13.73
N LEU A 99 15.09 20.16 -12.41
CA LEU A 99 16.35 19.74 -11.84
C LEU A 99 16.45 18.21 -11.74
N PRO A 100 17.65 17.63 -11.84
CA PRO A 100 17.85 16.18 -11.82
C PRO A 100 17.89 15.64 -10.38
N THR A 101 16.73 15.61 -9.71
CA THR A 101 16.64 15.24 -8.28
C THR A 101 16.17 13.80 -8.03
N LEU A 102 15.92 13.01 -9.09
CA LEU A 102 15.37 11.66 -9.00
C LEU A 102 16.22 10.73 -8.12
N ASP A 103 17.55 10.75 -8.28
CA ASP A 103 18.45 9.85 -7.55
C ASP A 103 18.33 10.08 -6.02
N ALA A 104 18.39 11.33 -5.58
CA ALA A 104 18.24 11.70 -4.18
C ALA A 104 16.87 11.27 -3.62
N ARG A 105 15.79 11.47 -4.39
CA ARG A 105 14.44 11.03 -3.99
C ARG A 105 14.36 9.51 -3.85
N ILE A 106 14.93 8.76 -4.81
CA ILE A 106 14.98 7.29 -4.76
C ILE A 106 15.78 6.83 -3.55
N ASP A 107 16.91 7.46 -3.24
CA ASP A 107 17.75 7.10 -2.10
C ASP A 107 17.02 7.26 -0.76
N ILE A 108 16.37 8.41 -0.56
CA ILE A 108 15.58 8.69 0.63
C ILE A 108 14.38 7.73 0.71
N ALA A 109 13.57 7.66 -0.36
CA ALA A 109 12.35 6.87 -0.35
C ALA A 109 12.62 5.37 -0.20
N SER A 110 13.64 4.83 -0.86
CA SER A 110 13.99 3.41 -0.77
C SER A 110 14.49 3.00 0.62
N SER A 111 14.98 3.96 1.40
CA SER A 111 15.40 3.74 2.79
C SER A 111 14.20 3.81 3.75
N ALA A 112 13.29 4.77 3.56
CA ALA A 112 12.17 5.02 4.46
C ALA A 112 10.96 4.10 4.23
N VAL A 113 10.66 3.74 2.98
CA VAL A 113 9.49 2.92 2.59
C VAL A 113 9.45 1.56 3.32
N PRO A 114 10.52 0.76 3.37
CA PRO A 114 10.49 -0.52 4.09
C PRO A 114 10.31 -0.36 5.60
N VAL A 115 10.81 0.73 6.18
CA VAL A 115 10.69 1.01 7.63
C VAL A 115 9.23 1.35 7.97
N LEU A 116 8.58 2.17 7.15
CA LEU A 116 7.17 2.50 7.31
C LEU A 116 6.28 1.26 7.14
N ALA A 117 6.57 0.42 6.14
CA ALA A 117 5.91 -0.87 5.94
C ALA A 117 6.10 -1.81 7.13
N ALA A 118 7.30 -1.89 7.69
CA ALA A 118 7.61 -2.74 8.85
C ALA A 118 6.81 -2.32 10.09
N SER A 119 6.62 -1.02 10.32
CA SER A 119 5.77 -0.51 11.42
C SER A 119 4.32 -0.99 11.31
N ALA A 120 3.74 -0.96 10.10
CA ALA A 120 2.39 -1.49 9.87
C ALA A 120 2.34 -3.02 9.98
N ALA A 121 3.29 -3.72 9.37
CA ALA A 121 3.37 -5.17 9.37
C ALA A 121 3.58 -5.76 10.78
N ALA A 122 4.40 -5.11 11.62
CA ALA A 122 4.60 -5.53 13.00
C ALA A 122 3.29 -5.49 13.80
N LYS A 123 2.45 -4.47 13.58
CA LYS A 123 1.11 -4.39 14.21
C LYS A 123 0.19 -5.51 13.71
N ALA A 124 0.18 -5.78 12.40
CA ALA A 124 -0.61 -6.85 11.81
C ALA A 124 -0.18 -8.25 12.31
N ILE A 125 1.13 -8.50 12.41
CA ILE A 125 1.67 -9.76 12.95
C ILE A 125 1.32 -9.89 14.45
N ALA A 126 1.43 -8.81 15.22
CA ALA A 126 1.05 -8.80 16.63
C ALA A 126 -0.43 -9.09 16.83
N GLU A 127 -1.32 -8.51 16.01
CA GLU A 127 -2.76 -8.81 16.05
C GLU A 127 -3.06 -10.25 15.62
N TRP A 128 -2.35 -10.77 14.62
CA TRP A 128 -2.48 -12.16 14.17
C TRP A 128 -2.09 -13.18 15.26
N GLY A 129 -1.18 -12.81 16.16
CA GLY A 129 -0.87 -13.58 17.37
C GLY A 129 0.04 -14.80 17.15
N ARG A 130 0.72 -14.87 16.01
CA ARG A 130 1.68 -15.94 15.67
C ARG A 130 3.08 -15.38 15.41
N PRO A 131 4.14 -16.20 15.51
CA PRO A 131 5.50 -15.76 15.20
C PRO A 131 5.63 -15.22 13.77
N ALA A 132 6.39 -14.14 13.58
CA ALA A 132 6.67 -13.60 12.25
C ALA A 132 7.31 -14.64 11.31
N ALA A 133 8.08 -15.59 11.87
CA ALA A 133 8.68 -16.70 11.13
C ALA A 133 7.64 -17.63 10.48
N ASP A 134 6.39 -17.65 10.95
CA ASP A 134 5.32 -18.47 10.36
C ASP A 134 4.78 -17.88 9.05
N VAL A 135 5.10 -16.63 8.73
CA VAL A 135 4.80 -16.04 7.42
C VAL A 135 5.55 -16.83 6.34
N THR A 136 4.81 -17.30 5.33
CA THR A 136 5.36 -18.09 4.22
C THR A 136 5.57 -17.26 2.97
N HIS A 137 4.76 -16.20 2.79
CA HIS A 137 4.83 -15.31 1.63
C HIS A 137 4.77 -13.85 2.07
N LEU A 138 5.48 -12.99 1.35
CA LEU A 138 5.41 -11.54 1.47
C LEU A 138 4.99 -10.96 0.11
N VAL A 139 3.85 -10.28 0.07
CA VAL A 139 3.46 -9.44 -1.07
C VAL A 139 3.66 -7.99 -0.64
N PHE A 140 4.65 -7.33 -1.24
CA PHE A 140 4.95 -5.94 -0.95
C PHE A 140 4.53 -5.06 -2.14
N SER A 141 3.72 -4.03 -1.90
CA SER A 141 3.28 -3.08 -2.92
C SER A 141 3.79 -1.68 -2.61
N THR A 142 4.44 -1.06 -3.58
CA THR A 142 4.88 0.33 -3.50
C THR A 142 5.15 0.91 -4.88
N TYR A 143 4.80 2.17 -5.13
CA TYR A 143 5.32 2.94 -6.27
C TYR A 143 6.47 3.86 -5.88
N SER A 144 6.86 3.87 -4.61
CA SER A 144 7.77 4.86 -4.01
C SER A 144 9.23 4.42 -3.95
N ALA A 145 9.53 3.12 -4.13
CA ALA A 145 10.88 2.57 -4.05
C ALA A 145 11.31 1.88 -5.36
N TRP A 146 12.49 2.26 -5.88
CA TRP A 146 12.97 1.91 -7.22
C TRP A 146 14.44 1.45 -7.17
N LYS A 147 14.72 0.41 -6.38
CA LYS A 147 16.05 -0.21 -6.27
C LYS A 147 15.98 -1.71 -6.46
N ALA A 148 17.11 -2.28 -6.87
CA ALA A 148 17.36 -3.72 -6.88
C ALA A 148 18.64 -4.01 -6.06
N PRO A 149 18.59 -4.83 -4.98
CA PRO A 149 17.41 -5.48 -4.41
C PRO A 149 16.30 -4.50 -3.99
N SER A 150 15.03 -4.94 -4.12
CA SER A 150 13.88 -4.12 -3.76
C SER A 150 13.66 -4.07 -2.24
N GLY A 151 12.81 -3.15 -1.80
CA GLY A 151 12.50 -2.91 -0.39
C GLY A 151 11.85 -4.09 0.32
N ASP A 152 11.32 -5.07 -0.42
CA ASP A 152 10.77 -6.33 0.12
C ASP A 152 11.84 -7.16 0.85
N LEU A 153 13.09 -7.13 0.38
CA LEU A 153 14.21 -7.79 1.07
C LEU A 153 14.49 -7.16 2.43
N HIS A 154 14.59 -5.83 2.45
CA HIS A 154 14.84 -5.07 3.67
C HIS A 154 13.68 -5.23 4.66
N LEU A 155 12.44 -5.15 4.17
CA LEU A 155 11.24 -5.40 4.97
C LEU A 155 11.24 -6.79 5.61
N ALA A 156 11.55 -7.84 4.85
CA ALA A 156 11.64 -9.20 5.38
C ALA A 156 12.70 -9.31 6.49
N SER A 157 13.84 -8.65 6.33
CA SER A 157 14.89 -8.58 7.34
C SER A 157 14.44 -7.85 8.60
N LEU A 158 13.80 -6.68 8.47
CA LEU A 158 13.31 -5.88 9.60
C LEU A 158 12.29 -6.63 10.46
N LEU A 159 11.47 -7.47 9.82
CA LEU A 159 10.43 -8.26 10.50
C LEU A 159 10.93 -9.62 11.02
N GLY A 160 12.18 -10.00 10.76
CA GLY A 160 12.70 -11.32 11.12
C GLY A 160 11.96 -12.46 10.44
N LEU A 161 11.52 -12.27 9.19
CA LEU A 161 10.91 -13.35 8.41
C LEU A 161 11.96 -14.42 8.10
N ARG A 162 11.51 -15.65 7.82
CA ARG A 162 12.44 -16.72 7.43
C ARG A 162 13.15 -16.36 6.13
N PRO A 163 14.43 -16.76 5.94
CA PRO A 163 15.13 -16.59 4.66
C PRO A 163 14.44 -17.25 3.47
N THR A 164 13.60 -18.26 3.73
CA THR A 164 12.81 -18.98 2.74
C THR A 164 11.46 -18.32 2.42
N VAL A 165 11.17 -17.14 2.97
CA VAL A 165 9.92 -16.42 2.66
C VAL A 165 9.85 -16.12 1.16
N SER A 166 8.76 -16.52 0.52
CA SER A 166 8.54 -16.25 -0.91
C SER A 166 8.07 -14.80 -1.06
N ARG A 167 8.88 -13.97 -1.75
CA ARG A 167 8.63 -12.53 -1.86
C ARG A 167 8.15 -12.18 -3.27
N THR A 168 7.08 -11.39 -3.34
CA THR A 168 6.58 -10.79 -4.58
C THR A 168 6.47 -9.29 -4.38
N ILE A 169 7.11 -8.52 -5.26
CA ILE A 169 7.00 -7.08 -5.33
C ILE A 169 5.96 -6.68 -6.39
N LEU A 170 5.05 -5.79 -6.00
CA LEU A 170 4.10 -5.13 -6.89
C LEU A 170 4.49 -3.66 -7.00
N SER A 171 5.31 -3.37 -8.02
CA SER A 171 5.75 -2.02 -8.31
C SER A 171 4.89 -1.40 -9.41
N LEU A 172 4.62 -0.09 -9.31
CA LEU A 172 3.94 0.70 -10.34
C LEU A 172 2.47 0.34 -10.61
N ASN A 173 1.82 -0.37 -9.70
CA ASN A 173 0.37 -0.57 -9.75
C ASN A 173 -0.43 0.69 -9.33
N GLY A 174 0.25 1.72 -8.81
CA GLY A 174 -0.36 2.95 -8.32
C GLY A 174 -1.45 2.66 -7.27
N CYS A 175 -2.52 3.44 -7.31
CA CYS A 175 -3.61 3.35 -6.32
C CYS A 175 -4.36 2.00 -6.33
N SER A 176 -4.23 1.18 -7.38
CA SER A 176 -4.83 -0.16 -7.43
C SER A 176 -4.00 -1.25 -6.75
N GLY A 177 -2.75 -0.94 -6.36
CA GLY A 177 -1.79 -1.89 -5.81
C GLY A 177 -2.29 -2.68 -4.61
N GLY A 178 -3.04 -2.03 -3.70
CA GLY A 178 -3.63 -2.72 -2.55
C GLY A 178 -4.64 -3.80 -2.94
N GLY A 179 -5.51 -3.52 -3.92
CA GLY A 179 -6.48 -4.50 -4.44
C GLY A 179 -5.80 -5.67 -5.12
N ARG A 180 -4.79 -5.40 -5.97
CA ARG A 180 -4.02 -6.45 -6.64
C ARG A 180 -3.21 -7.29 -5.64
N ALA A 181 -2.65 -6.67 -4.61
CA ALA A 181 -1.91 -7.36 -3.56
C ALA A 181 -2.80 -8.34 -2.78
N LEU A 182 -4.02 -7.93 -2.44
CA LEU A 182 -5.01 -8.81 -1.83
C LEU A 182 -5.41 -9.96 -2.75
N GLN A 183 -5.69 -9.69 -4.03
CA GLN A 183 -6.04 -10.73 -5.00
C GLN A 183 -4.93 -11.79 -5.11
N LEU A 184 -3.67 -11.36 -5.24
CA LEU A 184 -2.53 -12.27 -5.24
C LEU A 184 -2.41 -13.05 -3.92
N ALA A 185 -2.63 -12.40 -2.78
CA ALA A 185 -2.59 -13.06 -1.48
C ALA A 185 -3.68 -14.14 -1.34
N LYS A 186 -4.88 -13.92 -1.88
CA LYS A 186 -5.93 -14.94 -1.97
C LYS A 186 -5.46 -16.15 -2.77
N GLU A 187 -4.97 -15.92 -4.00
CA GLU A 187 -4.45 -16.98 -4.88
C GLU A 187 -3.35 -17.80 -4.17
N LEU A 188 -2.40 -17.11 -3.52
CA LEU A 188 -1.30 -17.77 -2.79
C LEU A 188 -1.79 -18.53 -1.56
N ALA A 189 -2.70 -17.96 -0.76
CA ALA A 189 -3.21 -18.58 0.46
C ALA A 189 -4.05 -19.83 0.17
N GLU A 190 -4.88 -19.80 -0.88
CA GLU A 190 -5.76 -20.91 -1.26
C GLU A 190 -5.00 -22.05 -1.95
N ASN A 191 -3.99 -21.70 -2.78
CA ASN A 191 -3.23 -22.70 -3.53
C ASN A 191 -2.12 -23.37 -2.70
N ASN A 192 -1.75 -22.81 -1.56
CA ASN A 192 -0.68 -23.34 -0.70
C ASN A 192 -1.22 -23.65 0.71
N ARG A 193 -1.45 -24.92 0.99
CA ARG A 193 -1.99 -25.37 2.28
C ARG A 193 -1.14 -24.87 3.46
N GLY A 194 -1.78 -24.19 4.40
CA GLY A 194 -1.13 -23.63 5.59
C GLY A 194 -0.34 -22.34 5.33
N ALA A 195 -0.40 -21.76 4.13
CA ALA A 195 0.27 -20.51 3.84
C ALA A 195 -0.33 -19.35 4.64
N ARG A 196 0.57 -18.42 5.01
CA ARG A 196 0.26 -17.17 5.69
C ARG A 196 1.00 -16.08 4.93
N VAL A 197 0.24 -15.26 4.23
CA VAL A 197 0.72 -14.24 3.33
C VAL A 197 0.66 -12.91 4.06
N LEU A 198 1.81 -12.30 4.30
CA LEU A 198 1.88 -10.90 4.72
C LEU A 198 1.73 -10.03 3.48
N VAL A 199 0.66 -9.25 3.42
CA VAL A 199 0.51 -8.17 2.45
C VAL A 199 0.91 -6.88 3.14
N ALA A 200 1.82 -6.12 2.55
CA ALA A 200 2.19 -4.79 3.00
C ALA A 200 2.16 -3.81 1.83
N CYS A 201 1.54 -2.66 2.04
CA CYS A 201 1.57 -1.52 1.12
C CYS A 201 2.22 -0.34 1.84
N SER A 202 3.13 0.37 1.19
CA SER A 202 3.73 1.57 1.77
C SER A 202 4.09 2.59 0.71
N GLU A 203 3.68 3.83 0.92
CA GLU A 203 3.86 4.91 -0.06
C GLU A 203 4.35 6.19 0.61
N LEU A 204 5.24 6.90 -0.09
CA LEU A 204 5.75 8.21 0.28
C LEU A 204 5.56 9.17 -0.90
N THR A 205 4.99 10.34 -0.61
CA THR A 205 4.73 11.40 -1.59
C THR A 205 5.98 12.08 -2.12
N LEU A 206 7.12 11.94 -1.41
CA LEU A 206 8.41 12.53 -1.77
C LEU A 206 8.78 12.30 -3.24
N ILE A 207 8.53 11.09 -3.77
CA ILE A 207 8.91 10.75 -5.15
C ILE A 207 8.16 11.59 -6.19
N ALA A 208 6.97 12.08 -5.86
CA ALA A 208 6.07 12.85 -6.72
C ALA A 208 5.92 14.32 -6.30
N PHE A 209 6.66 14.76 -5.29
CA PHE A 209 6.57 16.13 -4.78
C PHE A 209 7.26 17.13 -5.71
N TYR A 210 6.59 18.24 -6.02
CA TYR A 210 7.13 19.38 -6.76
C TYR A 210 6.61 20.68 -6.16
N GLY A 211 7.28 21.81 -6.38
CA GLY A 211 6.74 23.12 -6.03
C GLY A 211 5.50 23.46 -6.87
N PRO A 212 4.63 24.37 -6.40
CA PRO A 212 3.48 24.83 -7.18
C PRO A 212 3.95 25.48 -8.48
N GLN A 213 3.35 25.07 -9.60
CA GLN A 213 3.66 25.58 -10.93
C GLN A 213 2.38 26.09 -11.60
N GLU A 214 2.45 27.31 -12.13
CA GLU A 214 1.32 27.94 -12.82
C GLU A 214 0.87 27.11 -14.03
N GLY A 215 -0.43 26.93 -14.20
CA GLY A 215 -1.02 26.16 -15.30
C GLY A 215 -0.93 24.62 -15.16
N ARG A 216 -0.31 24.06 -14.10
CA ARG A 216 -0.27 22.61 -13.86
C ARG A 216 -1.23 22.22 -12.73
N LEU A 217 -2.47 21.91 -13.10
CA LEU A 217 -3.51 21.46 -12.16
C LEU A 217 -3.14 20.16 -11.43
N ASP A 218 -2.38 19.26 -12.07
CA ASP A 218 -1.95 17.99 -11.47
C ASP A 218 -1.13 18.20 -10.20
N THR A 219 -0.23 19.20 -10.17
CA THR A 219 0.56 19.53 -8.98
C THR A 219 -0.35 19.97 -7.83
N ILE A 220 -1.39 20.74 -8.13
CA ILE A 220 -2.36 21.21 -7.12
C ILE A 220 -3.20 20.03 -6.61
N LEU A 221 -3.61 19.12 -7.49
CA LEU A 221 -4.32 17.90 -7.11
C LEU A 221 -3.46 17.02 -6.21
N GLY A 222 -2.21 16.74 -6.60
CA GLY A 222 -1.29 15.93 -5.80
C GLY A 222 -1.05 16.54 -4.43
N HIS A 223 -0.85 17.85 -4.37
CA HIS A 223 -0.74 18.58 -3.10
C HIS A 223 -2.02 18.59 -2.29
N GLY A 224 -3.18 18.42 -2.90
CA GLY A 224 -4.46 18.36 -2.20
C GLY A 224 -4.77 16.96 -1.65
N ILE A 225 -4.34 15.89 -2.32
CA ILE A 225 -4.88 14.54 -2.08
C ILE A 225 -3.87 13.49 -1.61
N PHE A 226 -2.60 13.58 -2.01
CA PHE A 226 -1.63 12.53 -1.67
C PHE A 226 -1.05 12.73 -0.28
N GLY A 227 -0.87 11.63 0.45
CA GLY A 227 -0.21 11.59 1.74
C GLY A 227 0.55 10.28 1.91
N ASP A 228 1.42 10.25 2.91
CA ASP A 228 2.29 9.12 3.20
C ASP A 228 1.59 8.15 4.14
N GLY A 229 1.83 6.86 3.94
CA GLY A 229 1.22 5.84 4.78
C GLY A 229 1.63 4.43 4.43
N ALA A 230 1.41 3.53 5.39
CA ALA A 230 1.51 2.10 5.16
C ALA A 230 0.33 1.36 5.82
N GLY A 231 -0.04 0.25 5.20
CA GLY A 231 -1.02 -0.70 5.70
C GLY A 231 -0.51 -2.12 5.50
N ALA A 232 -0.86 -3.02 6.40
CA ALA A 232 -0.49 -4.42 6.30
C ALA A 232 -1.60 -5.33 6.82
N VAL A 233 -1.71 -6.51 6.22
CA VAL A 233 -2.66 -7.56 6.63
C VAL A 233 -2.01 -8.94 6.51
N ILE A 234 -2.47 -9.87 7.35
CA ILE A 234 -2.15 -11.29 7.22
C ILE A 234 -3.34 -11.97 6.54
N VAL A 235 -3.07 -12.66 5.43
CA VAL A 235 -4.06 -13.42 4.66
C VAL A 235 -3.71 -14.90 4.74
N GLY A 236 -4.71 -15.75 4.94
CA GLY A 236 -4.53 -17.20 5.00
C GLY A 236 -5.85 -17.93 4.82
N ALA A 237 -5.77 -19.15 4.30
CA ALA A 237 -6.88 -20.10 4.30
C ALA A 237 -6.80 -21.00 5.55
N ASP A 238 -7.93 -21.64 5.89
CA ASP A 238 -8.08 -22.58 7.00
C ASP A 238 -7.52 -22.01 8.33
N PRO A 239 -8.24 -21.07 8.96
CA PRO A 239 -7.77 -20.44 10.19
C PRO A 239 -7.58 -21.48 11.31
N VAL A 240 -6.49 -21.35 12.04
CA VAL A 240 -6.18 -22.24 13.17
C VAL A 240 -7.05 -21.83 14.36
N ASN A 241 -8.03 -22.69 14.66
CA ASN A 241 -8.96 -22.49 15.78
C ASN A 241 -8.22 -22.14 17.07
N CYS A 242 -8.82 -21.23 17.86
CA CYS A 242 -8.32 -20.77 19.16
C CYS A 242 -7.02 -19.94 19.14
N ILE A 243 -6.37 -19.77 17.99
CA ILE A 243 -5.19 -18.90 17.83
C ILE A 243 -5.54 -17.72 16.91
N GLU A 244 -6.07 -18.03 15.73
CA GLU A 244 -6.34 -17.04 14.70
C GLU A 244 -7.80 -16.58 14.77
N ARG A 245 -8.01 -15.27 14.62
CA ARG A 245 -9.34 -14.64 14.59
C ARG A 245 -9.60 -14.06 13.21
N PRO A 246 -10.37 -14.75 12.35
CA PRO A 246 -10.77 -14.20 11.05
C PRO A 246 -11.55 -12.89 11.21
N LEU A 247 -11.22 -11.89 10.40
CA LEU A 247 -11.93 -10.60 10.36
C LEU A 247 -12.87 -10.53 9.15
N PHE A 248 -12.38 -10.97 7.99
CA PHE A 248 -13.10 -10.98 6.72
C PHE A 248 -12.78 -12.24 5.94
N GLU A 249 -13.68 -12.63 5.05
CA GLU A 249 -13.46 -13.69 4.07
C GLU A 249 -13.43 -13.08 2.67
N MET A 250 -12.40 -13.40 1.90
CA MET A 250 -12.29 -12.96 0.51
C MET A 250 -13.01 -13.96 -0.40
N VAL A 251 -14.30 -13.73 -0.68
CA VAL A 251 -15.11 -14.63 -1.50
C VAL A 251 -14.68 -14.61 -2.97
N PHE A 252 -14.48 -13.42 -3.52
CA PHE A 252 -14.15 -13.20 -4.93
C PHE A 252 -13.23 -11.98 -5.09
N ALA A 253 -12.41 -12.00 -6.13
CA ALA A 253 -11.56 -10.87 -6.51
C ALA A 253 -11.42 -10.85 -8.05
N THR A 254 -11.66 -9.69 -8.65
CA THR A 254 -11.58 -9.48 -10.09
C THR A 254 -10.86 -8.17 -10.40
N GLN A 255 -10.41 -8.04 -11.63
CA GLN A 255 -9.84 -6.82 -12.18
C GLN A 255 -10.40 -6.61 -13.58
N THR A 256 -10.77 -5.38 -13.89
CA THR A 256 -11.18 -4.97 -15.24
C THR A 256 -10.45 -3.70 -15.64
N THR A 257 -10.19 -3.56 -16.93
CA THR A 257 -9.61 -2.36 -17.52
C THR A 257 -10.69 -1.69 -18.35
N ILE A 258 -10.95 -0.40 -18.10
CA ILE A 258 -11.85 0.39 -18.93
C ILE A 258 -11.14 0.65 -20.26
N PRO A 259 -11.68 0.25 -21.42
CA PRO A 259 -11.02 0.46 -22.70
C PRO A 259 -10.78 1.95 -22.98
N GLU A 260 -9.71 2.27 -23.73
CA GLU A 260 -9.40 3.62 -24.21
C GLU A 260 -9.19 4.63 -23.06
N THR A 261 -8.54 4.21 -21.98
CA THR A 261 -8.26 5.03 -20.78
C THR A 261 -6.78 5.13 -20.42
N GLU A 262 -5.88 4.74 -21.32
CA GLU A 262 -4.44 4.68 -21.12
C GLU A 262 -3.83 6.03 -20.67
N ASP A 263 -4.41 7.14 -21.14
CA ASP A 263 -3.96 8.50 -20.82
C ASP A 263 -4.73 9.17 -19.67
N GLU A 264 -5.75 8.50 -19.08
CA GLU A 264 -6.59 9.11 -18.04
C GLU A 264 -5.84 9.25 -16.70
N ILE A 265 -4.98 8.29 -16.40
CA ILE A 265 -4.10 8.31 -15.23
C ILE A 265 -2.74 7.80 -15.69
N THR A 266 -1.73 8.66 -15.68
CA THR A 266 -0.36 8.28 -16.05
C THR A 266 0.62 8.62 -14.95
N MET A 267 1.65 7.81 -14.83
CA MET A 267 2.77 7.99 -13.91
C MET A 267 4.06 7.71 -14.71
N ARG A 268 4.99 8.67 -14.72
CA ARG A 268 6.23 8.59 -15.50
C ARG A 268 7.39 9.08 -14.68
N LEU A 269 8.45 8.28 -14.58
CA LEU A 269 9.70 8.79 -14.02
C LEU A 269 10.38 9.73 -14.99
N MET A 270 10.78 10.87 -14.44
CA MET A 270 11.53 11.92 -15.09
C MET A 270 12.73 12.26 -14.21
N LYS A 271 13.69 13.01 -14.76
CA LYS A 271 14.89 13.44 -14.01
C LYS A 271 14.59 14.12 -12.67
N GLY A 272 13.46 14.82 -12.55
CA GLY A 272 13.07 15.52 -11.32
C GLY A 272 12.23 14.70 -10.34
N GLY A 273 11.89 13.45 -10.67
CA GLY A 273 10.99 12.61 -9.87
C GLY A 273 9.89 11.96 -10.72
N LEU A 274 8.84 11.51 -10.05
CA LEU A 274 7.66 10.91 -10.66
C LEU A 274 6.69 12.00 -11.13
N ASP A 275 6.59 12.22 -12.44
CA ASP A 275 5.51 13.02 -13.03
C ASP A 275 4.23 12.18 -13.08
N PHE A 276 3.10 12.81 -12.83
CA PHE A 276 1.80 12.15 -12.92
C PHE A 276 0.78 13.09 -13.55
N HIS A 277 -0.21 12.48 -14.19
CA HIS A 277 -1.35 13.15 -14.76
C HIS A 277 -2.63 12.45 -14.30
N VAL A 278 -3.63 13.24 -13.89
CA VAL A 278 -4.97 12.72 -13.58
C VAL A 278 -6.00 13.55 -14.30
N SER A 279 -6.65 12.93 -15.28
CA SER A 279 -7.73 13.55 -16.04
C SER A 279 -8.96 13.80 -15.17
N ILE A 280 -9.61 14.95 -15.40
CA ILE A 280 -10.88 15.32 -14.76
C ILE A 280 -12.03 14.35 -15.10
N ARG A 281 -11.86 13.50 -16.12
CA ARG A 281 -12.88 12.52 -16.55
C ARG A 281 -12.91 11.29 -15.66
N VAL A 282 -11.85 11.00 -14.89
CA VAL A 282 -11.71 9.78 -14.07
C VAL A 282 -12.94 9.51 -13.19
N PRO A 283 -13.49 10.47 -12.42
CA PRO A 283 -14.67 10.19 -11.60
C PRO A 283 -15.90 9.79 -12.43
N LYS A 284 -16.09 10.38 -13.61
CA LYS A 284 -17.19 10.07 -14.51
C LYS A 284 -17.01 8.67 -15.13
N LEU A 285 -15.80 8.35 -15.58
CA LEU A 285 -15.47 7.04 -16.13
C LEU A 285 -15.70 5.92 -15.12
N LEU A 286 -15.25 6.10 -13.87
CA LEU A 286 -15.50 5.15 -12.79
C LEU A 286 -16.99 4.99 -12.52
N LYS A 287 -17.74 6.09 -12.40
CA LYS A 287 -19.19 6.06 -12.17
C LYS A 287 -19.94 5.30 -13.27
N SER A 288 -19.55 5.46 -14.52
CA SER A 288 -20.19 4.81 -15.66
C SER A 288 -19.90 3.31 -15.76
N ASN A 289 -18.80 2.81 -15.19
CA ASN A 289 -18.35 1.43 -15.36
C ASN A 289 -18.42 0.58 -14.09
N ILE A 290 -18.63 1.17 -12.91
CA ILE A 290 -18.60 0.44 -11.64
C ILE A 290 -19.64 -0.68 -11.57
N SER A 291 -20.83 -0.48 -12.14
CA SER A 291 -21.90 -1.49 -12.16
C SER A 291 -21.57 -2.70 -13.05
N SER A 292 -20.67 -2.54 -14.01
CA SER A 292 -20.22 -3.61 -14.91
C SER A 292 -18.94 -4.29 -14.43
N ALA A 293 -18.35 -3.82 -13.32
CA ALA A 293 -17.10 -4.35 -12.76
C ALA A 293 -17.32 -5.54 -11.80
N VAL A 294 -18.57 -5.94 -11.56
CA VAL A 294 -18.99 -7.03 -10.66
C VAL A 294 -19.70 -8.13 -11.45
#